data_AF-A0AAE8U3F1-F1
#
_entry.id   AF-A0AAE8U3F1-F1
#
_cell.length_a   1.000
_cell.length_b   1.000
_cell.length_c   1.000
_cell.angle_alpha   90.00
_cell.angle_beta   90.00
_cell.angle_gamma   90.00
#
_symmetry.space_group_name_H-M   'P 1'
#
loop_
_entity.id
_entity.type
_entity.pdbx_description
1 polymer ?
#
loop_
_entity_poly.entity_id
_entity_poly.type
_entity_poly.pdbx_seq_one_letter_code
_entity_poly.pdbx_strand_id
1 'polypeptide(L)'
;MAERASPSCKGTRPVSTIRPVVKFNPGEPVGSFCSRLAAAYGLRSASYFAELFEFSFWGLLNGGPRDMQIFAEITGVPTTRLDVGVASVGRDVMINGHRFARRFVNPLRCRLCPRCVIDGMGPQHNPTRSYAKVEWALKSMRCCPIHDRELMTFKGRTWQDSADFAWVVRENLKLIERSTSQLRSSPFESYVSLRLNEDLVSDAWLDALPLQTAIHFTETLGAVMRHGSEPDLETLTSSEWVDAGREGIAVTSAGLAAVKEVLHEIASRPMPRGRKSLTMVFGRLAAEVLEFENDPGYVEIISVMREFALG
;
A
#
# COMPACT_ATOMS: atom_id res chain seq x y z
N MET A 1 3.10 -14.42 60.36
CA MET A 1 3.71 -14.25 59.03
C MET A 1 3.25 -15.40 58.17
N ALA A 2 2.33 -15.14 57.24
CA ALA A 2 1.80 -16.14 56.32
C ALA A 2 2.54 -16.01 54.98
N GLU A 3 3.26 -17.06 54.62
CA GLU A 3 4.05 -17.16 53.39
C GLU A 3 3.10 -17.42 52.21
N ARG A 4 2.99 -16.44 51.31
CA ARG A 4 2.14 -16.54 50.11
C ARG A 4 2.89 -17.38 49.07
N ALA A 5 2.28 -18.50 48.70
CA ALA A 5 2.71 -19.32 47.56
C ALA A 5 2.75 -18.48 46.27
N SER A 6 3.87 -18.55 45.57
CA SER A 6 4.06 -17.97 44.23
C SER A 6 3.16 -18.66 43.20
N PRO A 7 2.61 -17.93 42.21
CA PRO A 7 1.82 -18.54 41.17
C PRO A 7 2.71 -19.34 40.22
N SER A 8 2.38 -20.63 40.09
CA SER A 8 2.91 -21.58 39.11
C SER A 8 3.00 -20.96 37.71
N CYS A 9 4.21 -21.01 37.13
CA CYS A 9 4.44 -20.82 35.70
C CYS A 9 3.63 -21.89 34.94
N LYS A 10 2.53 -21.47 34.31
CA LYS A 10 1.85 -22.31 33.31
C LYS A 10 2.84 -22.55 32.16
N GLY A 11 3.30 -23.79 32.04
CA GLY A 11 4.17 -24.21 30.94
C GLY A 11 3.55 -23.86 29.60
N THR A 12 4.32 -23.17 28.76
CA THR A 12 4.03 -23.01 27.34
C THR A 12 3.97 -24.41 26.73
N ARG A 13 2.80 -24.82 26.22
CA ARG A 13 2.73 -26.03 25.41
C ARG A 13 3.61 -25.79 24.18
N PRO A 14 4.44 -26.75 23.77
CA PRO A 14 5.17 -26.62 22.51
C PRO A 14 4.15 -26.44 21.39
N VAL A 15 4.25 -25.31 20.68
CA VAL A 15 3.43 -25.07 19.50
C VAL A 15 3.89 -26.06 18.44
N SER A 16 2.99 -26.95 18.02
CA SER A 16 3.28 -27.94 16.99
C SER A 16 3.59 -27.21 15.68
N THR A 17 4.87 -27.17 15.28
CA THR A 17 5.29 -26.64 13.98
C THR A 17 4.59 -27.42 12.88
N ILE A 18 3.88 -26.71 12.01
CA ILE A 18 3.26 -27.32 10.84
C ILE A 18 4.23 -27.27 9.68
N ARG A 19 4.23 -28.29 8.81
CA ARG A 19 5.05 -28.25 7.59
C ARG A 19 4.38 -27.33 6.58
N PRO A 20 4.91 -26.14 6.23
CA PRO A 20 4.22 -25.25 5.30
C PRO A 20 4.03 -25.93 3.94
N VAL A 21 2.77 -26.16 3.57
CA VAL A 21 2.39 -26.76 2.27
C VAL A 21 2.42 -25.72 1.14
N VAL A 22 2.52 -24.44 1.48
CA VAL A 22 2.78 -23.33 0.57
C VAL A 22 3.96 -22.51 1.08
N LYS A 23 4.74 -21.94 0.14
CA LYS A 23 5.88 -21.07 0.46
C LYS A 23 5.41 -19.63 0.65
N PHE A 24 6.07 -18.90 1.56
CA PHE A 24 5.99 -17.44 1.67
C PHE A 24 6.76 -16.79 0.52
N ASN A 25 6.13 -15.87 -0.21
CA ASN A 25 6.68 -15.30 -1.43
C ASN A 25 7.24 -13.88 -1.20
N PRO A 26 8.28 -13.46 -1.95
CA PRO A 26 8.70 -12.06 -1.97
C PRO A 26 7.54 -11.13 -2.33
N GLY A 27 7.38 -10.02 -1.59
CA GLY A 27 6.29 -9.05 -1.78
C GLY A 27 4.89 -9.54 -1.37
N GLU A 28 4.77 -10.70 -0.74
CA GLU A 28 3.52 -11.22 -0.20
C GLU A 28 3.25 -10.65 1.21
N PRO A 29 2.09 -10.02 1.48
CA PRO A 29 1.71 -9.66 2.84
C PRO A 29 1.49 -10.89 3.73
N VAL A 30 1.90 -10.83 4.99
CA VAL A 30 1.75 -11.93 5.96
C VAL A 30 0.30 -12.44 6.09
N GLY A 31 -0.69 -11.56 5.95
CA GLY A 31 -2.11 -11.92 5.92
C GLY A 31 -2.49 -12.83 4.75
N SER A 32 -1.94 -12.57 3.55
CA SER A 32 -2.11 -13.43 2.37
C SER A 32 -1.48 -14.80 2.62
N PHE A 33 -0.30 -14.84 3.23
CA PHE A 33 0.38 -16.10 3.51
C PHE A 33 -0.42 -16.96 4.51
N CYS A 34 -0.91 -16.36 5.60
CA CYS A 34 -1.79 -17.01 6.56
C CYS A 34 -3.07 -17.54 5.89
N SER A 35 -3.68 -16.72 5.02
CA SER A 35 -4.87 -17.08 4.26
C SER A 35 -4.66 -18.28 3.32
N ARG A 36 -3.57 -18.29 2.56
CA ARG A 36 -3.23 -19.44 1.70
C ARG A 36 -2.87 -20.68 2.49
N LEU A 37 -2.17 -20.55 3.62
CA LEU A 37 -1.91 -21.67 4.51
C LEU A 37 -3.21 -22.29 5.01
N ALA A 38 -4.12 -21.46 5.52
CA ALA A 38 -5.44 -21.92 5.96
C ALA A 38 -6.18 -22.66 4.84
N ALA A 39 -6.23 -22.10 3.64
CA ALA A 39 -6.86 -22.72 2.48
C ALA A 39 -6.18 -24.04 2.08
N ALA A 40 -4.85 -24.11 2.12
CA ALA A 40 -4.08 -25.31 1.76
C ALA A 40 -4.25 -26.45 2.78
N TYR A 41 -4.58 -26.13 4.03
CA TYR A 41 -5.01 -27.10 5.05
C TYR A 41 -6.52 -27.42 4.99
N GLY A 42 -7.26 -26.92 4.01
CA GLY A 42 -8.70 -27.16 3.86
C GLY A 42 -9.56 -26.42 4.88
N LEU A 43 -9.03 -25.39 5.54
CA LEU A 43 -9.76 -24.63 6.55
C LEU A 43 -10.65 -23.55 5.90
N ARG A 44 -11.71 -23.17 6.63
CA ARG A 44 -12.73 -22.25 6.12
C ARG A 44 -12.23 -20.81 5.94
N SER A 45 -11.29 -20.35 6.78
CA SER A 45 -10.75 -18.99 6.78
C SER A 45 -9.41 -18.87 7.54
N ALA A 46 -8.66 -17.81 7.25
CA ALA A 46 -7.45 -17.40 7.95
C ALA A 46 -7.71 -17.09 9.42
N SER A 47 -8.87 -16.50 9.74
CA SER A 47 -9.25 -16.23 11.14
C SER A 47 -9.51 -17.52 11.92
N TYR A 48 -10.08 -18.54 11.29
CA TYR A 48 -10.24 -19.85 11.93
C TYR A 48 -8.90 -20.57 12.11
N PHE A 49 -7.99 -20.46 11.14
CA PHE A 49 -6.61 -20.93 11.31
C PHE A 49 -5.94 -20.23 12.50
N ALA A 50 -6.07 -18.90 12.61
CA ALA A 50 -5.52 -18.15 13.74
C ALA A 50 -6.05 -18.61 15.10
N GLU A 51 -7.36 -18.87 15.19
CA GLU A 51 -8.01 -19.41 16.38
C GLU A 51 -7.45 -20.78 16.80
N LEU A 52 -7.28 -21.70 15.84
CA LEU A 52 -6.73 -23.04 16.11
C LEU A 52 -5.33 -23.03 16.71
N PHE A 53 -4.54 -22.01 16.39
CA PHE A 53 -3.18 -21.85 16.87
C PHE A 53 -3.02 -20.70 17.89
N GLU A 54 -4.13 -20.25 18.48
CA GLU A 54 -4.15 -19.30 19.61
C GLU A 54 -3.48 -17.93 19.36
N PHE A 55 -3.50 -17.46 18.11
CA PHE A 55 -3.09 -16.11 17.73
C PHE A 55 -4.24 -15.29 17.11
N SER A 56 -4.06 -13.97 17.06
CA SER A 56 -5.04 -13.05 16.47
C SER A 56 -4.74 -12.80 15.00
N PHE A 57 -5.70 -13.08 14.10
CA PHE A 57 -5.55 -12.69 12.69
C PHE A 57 -5.47 -11.16 12.53
N TRP A 58 -6.22 -10.40 13.34
CA TRP A 58 -6.09 -8.94 13.38
C TRP A 58 -4.70 -8.51 13.82
N GLY A 59 -4.18 -9.14 14.88
CA GLY A 59 -2.84 -8.86 15.37
C GLY A 59 -1.78 -9.15 14.31
N LEU A 60 -1.89 -10.28 13.62
CA LEU A 60 -1.01 -10.63 12.51
C LEU A 60 -1.05 -9.59 11.37
N LEU A 61 -2.25 -9.17 10.94
CA LEU A 61 -2.42 -8.15 9.88
C LEU A 61 -1.85 -6.77 10.25
N ASN A 62 -1.67 -6.51 11.54
CA ASN A 62 -1.18 -5.22 12.04
C ASN A 62 0.28 -5.30 12.55
N GLY A 63 0.97 -6.43 12.36
CA GLY A 63 2.35 -6.59 12.84
C GLY A 63 2.46 -6.71 14.37
N GLY A 64 1.43 -7.24 15.04
CA GLY A 64 1.41 -7.46 16.48
C GLY A 64 2.54 -8.43 16.90
N PRO A 65 3.49 -8.03 17.77
CA PRO A 65 4.69 -8.83 18.06
C PRO A 65 4.39 -10.25 18.54
N ARG A 66 3.37 -10.41 19.41
CA ARG A 66 2.93 -11.72 19.90
C ARG A 66 2.45 -12.62 18.77
N ASP A 67 1.57 -12.10 17.91
CA ASP A 67 0.93 -12.91 16.87
C ASP A 67 1.90 -13.23 15.74
N MET A 68 2.82 -12.30 15.42
CA MET A 68 3.94 -12.54 14.50
C MET A 68 4.89 -13.62 15.02
N GLN A 69 5.22 -13.60 16.32
CA GLN A 69 6.09 -14.61 16.93
C GLN A 69 5.45 -16.01 16.91
N ILE A 70 4.18 -16.12 17.32
CA ILE A 70 3.45 -17.40 17.27
C ILE A 70 3.38 -17.92 15.82
N PHE A 71 3.06 -17.04 14.87
CA PHE A 71 2.97 -17.42 13.46
C PHE A 71 4.33 -17.86 12.87
N ALA A 72 5.43 -17.21 13.27
CA ALA A 72 6.79 -17.61 12.92
C ALA A 72 7.13 -19.02 13.45
N GLU A 73 6.78 -19.31 14.70
CA GLU A 73 7.01 -20.62 15.33
C GLU A 73 6.21 -21.75 14.64
N ILE A 74 4.95 -21.47 14.30
CA ILE A 74 4.07 -22.44 13.60
C ILE A 74 4.59 -22.74 12.21
N THR A 75 5.00 -21.72 11.46
CA THR A 75 5.39 -21.83 10.05
C THR A 75 6.87 -22.17 9.86
N GLY A 76 7.69 -22.01 10.90
CA GLY A 76 9.15 -22.08 10.80
C GLY A 76 9.77 -20.96 9.95
N VAL A 77 9.01 -19.92 9.61
CA VAL A 77 9.52 -18.75 8.88
C VAL A 77 9.96 -17.70 9.89
N PRO A 78 11.24 -17.27 9.90
CA PRO A 78 11.72 -16.27 10.85
C PRO A 78 10.92 -14.98 10.80
N THR A 79 10.70 -14.35 11.95
CA THR A 79 10.00 -13.06 12.05
C THR A 79 10.65 -12.00 11.16
N THR A 80 11.97 -11.96 11.05
CA THR A 80 12.71 -11.04 10.15
C THR A 80 12.34 -11.18 8.67
N ARG A 81 11.86 -12.34 8.24
CA ARG A 81 11.33 -12.54 6.89
C ARG A 81 9.85 -12.19 6.80
N LEU A 82 9.08 -12.37 7.87
CA LEU A 82 7.65 -12.05 7.93
C LEU A 82 7.39 -10.55 8.14
N ASP A 83 8.37 -9.83 8.69
CA ASP A 83 8.36 -8.36 8.91
C ASP A 83 8.33 -7.57 7.59
N VAL A 84 8.52 -8.29 6.48
CA VAL A 84 8.32 -7.80 5.13
C VAL A 84 6.81 -7.79 4.82
N GLY A 85 6.08 -6.87 5.43
CA GLY A 85 4.64 -6.74 5.25
C GLY A 85 4.00 -5.64 6.09
N VAL A 86 2.77 -5.27 5.75
CA VAL A 86 2.00 -4.19 6.38
C VAL A 86 1.98 -4.31 7.92
N ALA A 87 2.39 -3.25 8.63
CA ALA A 87 2.28 -3.15 10.09
C ALA A 87 1.67 -1.81 10.51
N SER A 88 0.86 -1.79 11.57
CA SER A 88 0.33 -0.53 12.11
C SER A 88 1.26 0.02 13.19
N VAL A 89 1.70 1.27 13.06
CA VAL A 89 2.57 1.95 14.04
C VAL A 89 1.92 3.27 14.46
N GLY A 90 1.28 3.27 15.63
CA GLY A 90 0.50 4.42 16.10
C GLY A 90 -0.65 4.76 15.14
N ARG A 91 -0.60 5.94 14.54
CA ARG A 91 -1.57 6.41 13.52
C ARG A 91 -1.19 6.03 12.09
N ASP A 92 0.02 5.54 11.89
CA ASP A 92 0.59 5.26 10.57
C ASP A 92 0.60 3.76 10.28
N VAL A 93 0.91 3.44 9.03
CA VAL A 93 1.06 2.10 8.50
C VAL A 93 2.43 2.00 7.85
N MET A 94 3.23 1.06 8.31
CA MET A 94 4.51 0.70 7.70
C MET A 94 4.27 -0.36 6.64
N ILE A 95 4.86 -0.19 5.45
CA ILE A 95 4.79 -1.15 4.35
C ILE A 95 6.19 -1.28 3.77
N ASN A 96 6.81 -2.45 3.93
CA ASN A 96 8.21 -2.69 3.51
C ASN A 96 9.17 -1.58 3.97
N GLY A 97 9.08 -1.16 5.24
CA GLY A 97 9.93 -0.10 5.79
C GLY A 97 9.52 1.34 5.42
N HIS A 98 8.57 1.53 4.50
CA HIS A 98 8.04 2.85 4.16
C HIS A 98 6.87 3.22 5.05
N ARG A 99 6.87 4.45 5.54
CA ARG A 99 5.80 4.99 6.40
C ARG A 99 4.70 5.64 5.57
N PHE A 100 3.46 5.27 5.86
CA PHE A 100 2.27 5.86 5.25
C PHE A 100 1.23 6.26 6.30
N ALA A 101 0.65 7.45 6.16
CA ALA A 101 -0.59 7.81 6.82
C ALA A 101 -1.73 6.95 6.29
N ARG A 102 -2.69 6.63 7.17
CA ARG A 102 -3.84 5.76 6.84
C ARG A 102 -4.66 6.21 5.62
N ARG A 103 -4.65 7.50 5.27
CA ARG A 103 -5.36 8.01 4.08
C ARG A 103 -4.80 7.45 2.77
N PHE A 104 -3.52 7.07 2.70
CA PHE A 104 -2.87 6.59 1.48
C PHE A 104 -2.94 5.07 1.27
N VAL A 105 -3.42 4.33 2.27
CA VAL A 105 -3.40 2.86 2.25
C VAL A 105 -4.77 2.28 2.54
N ASN A 106 -4.98 1.04 2.11
CA ASN A 106 -6.19 0.28 2.35
C ASN A 106 -5.88 -1.20 2.64
N PRO A 107 -5.15 -1.49 3.74
CA PRO A 107 -4.57 -2.82 3.97
C PRO A 107 -5.60 -3.91 4.31
N LEU A 108 -6.83 -3.53 4.67
CA LEU A 108 -7.88 -4.46 5.10
C LEU A 108 -8.89 -4.79 3.99
N ARG A 109 -8.74 -4.18 2.81
CA ARG A 109 -9.53 -4.52 1.63
C ARG A 109 -8.68 -5.39 0.72
N CYS A 110 -9.24 -6.52 0.30
CA CYS A 110 -8.60 -7.34 -0.72
C CYS A 110 -8.69 -6.62 -2.06
N ARG A 111 -7.55 -6.12 -2.51
CA ARG A 111 -7.34 -5.57 -3.84
C ARG A 111 -6.48 -6.54 -4.61
N LEU A 112 -6.81 -6.79 -5.87
CA LEU A 112 -6.06 -7.74 -6.69
C LEU A 112 -6.10 -7.42 -8.17
N CYS A 113 -5.06 -7.84 -8.87
CA CYS A 113 -5.09 -7.93 -10.33
C CYS A 113 -5.69 -9.29 -10.71
N PRO A 114 -6.78 -9.33 -11.50
CA PRO A 114 -7.39 -10.61 -11.89
C PRO A 114 -6.41 -11.51 -12.63
N ARG A 115 -5.58 -10.92 -13.51
CA ARG A 115 -4.61 -11.69 -14.29
C ARG A 115 -3.45 -12.24 -13.45
N CYS A 116 -2.90 -11.46 -12.50
CA CYS A 116 -1.91 -11.99 -11.55
C CYS A 116 -2.46 -13.18 -10.77
N VAL A 117 -3.74 -13.12 -10.38
CA VAL A 117 -4.37 -14.22 -9.66
C VAL A 117 -4.44 -15.46 -10.53
N ILE A 118 -4.97 -15.36 -11.76
CA ILE A 118 -5.09 -16.51 -12.69
C ILE A 118 -3.71 -17.10 -13.03
N ASP A 119 -2.74 -16.26 -13.41
CA ASP A 119 -1.39 -16.74 -13.73
C ASP A 119 -0.72 -17.39 -12.51
N GLY A 120 -0.97 -16.85 -11.30
CA GLY A 120 -0.48 -17.39 -10.04
C GLY A 120 -1.05 -18.78 -9.68
N MET A 121 -2.27 -19.11 -10.12
CA MET A 121 -2.85 -20.45 -9.90
C MET A 121 -2.12 -21.51 -10.72
N GLY A 122 -1.54 -21.09 -11.85
CA GLY A 122 -0.85 -21.93 -12.82
C GLY A 122 -1.78 -22.98 -13.47
N PRO A 123 -1.20 -23.93 -14.22
CA PRO A 123 -1.98 -24.84 -15.07
C PRO A 123 -2.99 -25.71 -14.31
N GLN A 124 -2.69 -26.06 -13.04
CA GLN A 124 -3.60 -26.87 -12.21
C GLN A 124 -4.75 -26.06 -11.59
N HIS A 125 -4.84 -24.76 -11.87
CA HIS A 125 -5.87 -23.86 -11.33
C HIS A 125 -5.98 -23.96 -9.81
N ASN A 126 -4.83 -24.04 -9.12
CA ASN A 126 -4.80 -24.14 -7.67
C ASN A 126 -4.85 -22.74 -7.02
N PRO A 127 -5.97 -22.34 -6.39
CA PRO A 127 -6.12 -20.99 -5.85
C PRO A 127 -5.16 -20.69 -4.69
N THR A 128 -4.62 -21.71 -4.01
CA THR A 128 -3.67 -21.51 -2.91
C THR A 128 -2.28 -21.13 -3.38
N ARG A 129 -2.01 -21.19 -4.70
CA ARG A 129 -0.76 -20.76 -5.32
C ARG A 129 -0.71 -19.27 -5.66
N SER A 130 -1.86 -18.61 -5.80
CA SER A 130 -1.94 -17.16 -5.98
C SER A 130 -1.79 -16.46 -4.63
N TYR A 131 -1.15 -15.29 -4.60
CA TYR A 131 -0.94 -14.51 -3.39
C TYR A 131 -1.22 -13.02 -3.65
N ALA A 132 -1.55 -12.29 -2.58
CA ALA A 132 -1.66 -10.85 -2.64
C ALA A 132 -0.27 -10.21 -2.80
N LYS A 133 -0.21 -9.04 -3.44
CA LYS A 133 1.00 -8.22 -3.47
C LYS A 133 0.88 -7.07 -2.49
N VAL A 134 1.98 -6.73 -1.83
CA VAL A 134 2.01 -5.67 -0.82
C VAL A 134 1.64 -4.30 -1.38
N GLU A 135 2.06 -4.00 -2.61
CA GLU A 135 1.71 -2.76 -3.31
C GLU A 135 0.21 -2.57 -3.51
N TRP A 136 -0.59 -3.65 -3.52
CA TRP A 136 -2.05 -3.55 -3.65
C TRP A 136 -2.70 -2.90 -2.43
N ALA A 137 -1.98 -2.76 -1.31
CA ALA A 137 -2.43 -1.98 -0.17
C ALA A 137 -2.39 -0.47 -0.43
N LEU A 138 -1.58 0.04 -1.36
CA LEU A 138 -1.46 1.47 -1.64
C LEU A 138 -2.63 1.96 -2.50
N LYS A 139 -3.35 3.00 -2.09
CA LYS A 139 -4.47 3.55 -2.87
C LYS A 139 -4.04 4.12 -4.23
N SER A 140 -2.78 4.59 -4.33
CA SER A 140 -2.18 5.08 -5.57
C SER A 140 -2.05 3.98 -6.63
N MET A 141 -1.87 2.73 -6.23
CA MET A 141 -1.76 1.59 -7.14
C MET A 141 -3.13 1.21 -7.69
N ARG A 142 -3.60 1.84 -8.77
CA ARG A 142 -4.94 1.61 -9.34
C ARG A 142 -4.94 0.56 -10.45
N CYS A 143 -3.80 0.34 -11.09
CA CYS A 143 -3.63 -0.69 -12.09
C CYS A 143 -2.41 -1.57 -11.80
N CYS A 144 -2.37 -2.74 -12.44
CA CYS A 144 -1.26 -3.67 -12.35
C CYS A 144 -0.20 -3.31 -13.40
N PRO A 145 1.05 -3.01 -13.00
CA PRO A 145 2.11 -2.67 -13.95
C PRO A 145 2.58 -3.85 -14.83
N ILE A 146 2.20 -5.07 -14.48
CA ILE A 146 2.58 -6.28 -15.23
C ILE A 146 1.55 -6.62 -16.32
N HIS A 147 0.28 -6.32 -16.08
CA HIS A 147 -0.82 -6.81 -16.93
C HIS A 147 -1.69 -5.71 -17.52
N ASP A 148 -1.47 -4.44 -17.18
CA ASP A 148 -2.28 -3.31 -17.64
C ASP A 148 -3.78 -3.51 -17.37
N ARG A 149 -4.07 -3.94 -16.14
CA ARG A 149 -5.43 -4.22 -15.64
C ARG A 149 -5.73 -3.36 -14.43
N GLU A 150 -6.95 -2.83 -14.38
CA GLU A 150 -7.45 -2.18 -13.15
C GLU A 150 -7.49 -3.19 -12.00
N LEU A 151 -7.07 -2.75 -10.81
CA LEU A 151 -7.15 -3.58 -9.62
C LEU A 151 -8.61 -3.68 -9.16
N MET A 152 -9.09 -4.91 -9.03
CA MET A 152 -10.40 -5.18 -8.46
C MET A 152 -10.34 -5.04 -6.95
N THR A 153 -11.35 -4.40 -6.36
CA THR A 153 -11.46 -4.27 -4.89
C THR A 153 -12.67 -5.06 -4.41
N PHE A 154 -12.44 -5.94 -3.45
CA PHE A 154 -13.48 -6.78 -2.87
C PHE A 154 -13.80 -6.35 -1.44
N LYS A 155 -15.08 -6.46 -1.09
CA LYS A 155 -15.58 -6.27 0.27
C LYS A 155 -16.27 -7.55 0.71
N GLY A 156 -15.69 -8.20 1.71
CA GLY A 156 -16.32 -9.33 2.39
C GLY A 156 -17.47 -8.88 3.29
N ARG A 157 -18.20 -9.85 3.85
CA ARG A 157 -19.31 -9.58 4.79
C ARG A 157 -18.80 -8.98 6.10
N THR A 158 -17.58 -9.34 6.46
CA THR A 158 -16.84 -8.84 7.62
C THR A 158 -15.50 -8.22 7.17
N TRP A 159 -14.79 -7.57 8.09
CA TRP A 159 -13.43 -7.11 7.80
C TRP A 159 -12.48 -8.31 7.66
N GLN A 160 -12.70 -9.40 8.40
CA GLN A 160 -11.92 -10.63 8.32
C GLN A 160 -12.03 -11.23 6.91
N ASP A 161 -13.26 -11.37 6.41
CA ASP A 161 -13.54 -11.86 5.05
C ASP A 161 -12.86 -10.96 4.01
N SER A 162 -12.81 -9.64 4.24
CA SER A 162 -12.15 -8.69 3.33
C SER A 162 -10.63 -8.79 3.33
N ALA A 163 -10.02 -9.21 4.45
CA ALA A 163 -8.57 -9.35 4.59
C ALA A 163 -8.06 -10.78 4.28
N ASP A 164 -8.97 -11.76 4.17
CA ASP A 164 -8.67 -13.15 3.87
C ASP A 164 -8.56 -13.37 2.35
N PHE A 165 -7.34 -13.21 1.81
CA PHE A 165 -7.08 -13.20 0.36
C PHE A 165 -7.57 -14.45 -0.38
N ALA A 166 -7.17 -15.65 0.06
CA ALA A 166 -7.55 -16.92 -0.55
C ALA A 166 -9.06 -17.17 -0.44
N TRP A 167 -9.70 -16.75 0.66
CA TRP A 167 -11.16 -16.75 0.78
C TRP A 167 -11.78 -15.85 -0.30
N VAL A 168 -11.32 -14.59 -0.42
CA VAL A 168 -11.83 -13.64 -1.44
C VAL A 168 -11.69 -14.21 -2.84
N VAL A 169 -10.52 -14.76 -3.18
CA VAL A 169 -10.27 -15.38 -4.49
C VAL A 169 -11.24 -16.53 -4.74
N ARG A 170 -11.43 -17.42 -3.76
CA ARG A 170 -12.36 -18.56 -3.88
C ARG A 170 -13.80 -18.11 -4.10
N GLU A 171 -14.30 -17.19 -3.28
CA GLU A 171 -15.69 -16.75 -3.35
C GLU A 171 -16.00 -15.93 -4.61
N ASN A 172 -14.98 -15.32 -5.22
CA ASN A 172 -15.13 -14.42 -6.36
C ASN A 172 -14.47 -14.94 -7.65
N LEU A 173 -14.09 -16.22 -7.70
CA LEU A 173 -13.29 -16.79 -8.80
C LEU A 173 -13.91 -16.53 -10.17
N LYS A 174 -15.21 -16.78 -10.32
CA LYS A 174 -15.92 -16.55 -11.59
C LYS A 174 -15.89 -15.08 -12.04
N LEU A 175 -15.94 -14.13 -11.09
CA LEU A 175 -15.85 -12.71 -11.40
C LEU A 175 -14.43 -12.33 -11.81
N ILE A 176 -13.43 -12.89 -11.13
CA ILE A 176 -12.01 -12.70 -11.44
C ILE A 176 -11.68 -13.23 -12.85
N GLU A 177 -12.13 -14.45 -13.18
CA GLU A 177 -11.92 -15.09 -14.48
C GLU A 177 -12.59 -14.33 -15.63
N ARG A 178 -13.77 -13.75 -15.38
CA ARG A 178 -14.53 -12.99 -16.39
C ARG A 178 -14.10 -11.53 -16.51
N SER A 179 -13.17 -11.07 -15.67
CA SER A 179 -12.75 -9.68 -15.68
C SER A 179 -12.05 -9.34 -16.99
N THR A 180 -12.58 -8.34 -17.68
CA THR A 180 -12.03 -7.81 -18.94
C THR A 180 -11.51 -6.38 -18.80
N SER A 181 -11.53 -5.79 -17.59
CA SER A 181 -11.14 -4.40 -17.35
C SER A 181 -9.73 -4.15 -17.85
N GLN A 182 -9.53 -3.11 -18.66
CA GLN A 182 -8.21 -2.69 -19.12
C GLN A 182 -7.92 -1.32 -18.54
N LEU A 183 -6.73 -1.17 -17.99
CA LEU A 183 -6.23 0.11 -17.53
C LEU A 183 -4.72 0.09 -17.65
N ARG A 184 -4.21 0.76 -18.68
CA ARG A 184 -2.80 0.76 -19.02
C ARG A 184 -2.02 1.51 -17.95
N SER A 185 -1.07 0.81 -17.34
CA SER A 185 -0.18 1.42 -16.38
C SER A 185 0.67 2.53 -16.99
N SER A 186 1.15 3.41 -16.12
CA SER A 186 2.09 4.46 -16.45
C SER A 186 3.46 4.18 -15.79
N PRO A 187 4.50 4.94 -16.15
CA PRO A 187 5.78 4.86 -15.43
C PRO A 187 5.64 5.08 -13.92
N PHE A 188 4.58 5.76 -13.46
CA PHE A 188 4.30 6.01 -12.06
C PHE A 188 4.06 4.71 -11.28
N GLU A 189 3.19 3.81 -11.74
CA GLU A 189 2.94 2.55 -11.04
C GLU A 189 4.18 1.64 -10.99
N SER A 190 4.98 1.68 -12.06
CA SER A 190 6.25 0.95 -12.11
C SER A 190 7.24 1.52 -11.10
N TYR A 191 7.37 2.85 -11.04
CA TYR A 191 8.21 3.56 -10.07
C TYR A 191 7.78 3.25 -8.63
N VAL A 192 6.48 3.31 -8.33
CA VAL A 192 5.96 3.00 -6.99
C VAL A 192 6.23 1.54 -6.61
N SER A 193 5.99 0.60 -7.53
CA SER A 193 6.26 -0.82 -7.28
C SER A 193 7.75 -1.09 -7.04
N LEU A 194 8.63 -0.45 -7.82
CA LEU A 194 10.08 -0.55 -7.68
C LEU A 194 10.53 0.01 -6.32
N ARG A 195 10.16 1.27 -6.00
CA ARG A 195 10.51 1.93 -4.72
C ARG A 195 9.98 1.22 -3.49
N LEU A 196 8.84 0.53 -3.58
CA LEU A 196 8.25 -0.16 -2.43
C LEU A 196 8.90 -1.52 -2.16
N ASN A 197 9.40 -2.19 -3.20
CA ASN A 197 9.90 -3.56 -3.09
C ASN A 197 11.43 -3.64 -3.12
N GLU A 198 12.11 -2.59 -3.57
CA GLU A 198 13.56 -2.56 -3.73
C GLU A 198 14.17 -1.41 -2.93
N ASP A 199 15.35 -1.66 -2.34
CA ASP A 199 16.20 -0.62 -1.77
C ASP A 199 16.85 0.17 -2.90
N LEU A 200 16.07 1.07 -3.51
CA LEU A 200 16.57 1.96 -4.55
C LEU A 200 17.53 2.98 -3.93
N VAL A 201 18.82 2.80 -4.22
CA VAL A 201 19.85 3.81 -4.00
C VAL A 201 19.98 4.60 -5.30
N SER A 202 19.50 5.84 -5.29
CA SER A 202 19.49 6.72 -6.44
C SER A 202 19.71 8.16 -5.99
N ASP A 203 20.50 8.91 -6.76
CA ASP A 203 20.75 10.34 -6.53
C ASP A 203 19.64 11.22 -7.14
N ALA A 204 18.57 10.62 -7.68
CA ALA A 204 17.46 11.37 -8.22
C ALA A 204 16.74 12.14 -7.10
N TRP A 205 16.34 13.38 -7.40
CA TRP A 205 15.67 14.24 -6.43
C TRP A 205 14.40 13.60 -5.83
N LEU A 206 13.59 12.94 -6.67
CA LEU A 206 12.38 12.24 -6.23
C LEU A 206 12.70 11.06 -5.30
N ASP A 207 13.91 10.48 -5.43
CA ASP A 207 14.38 9.37 -4.61
C ASP A 207 14.83 9.76 -3.21
N ALA A 208 15.26 11.02 -3.05
CA ALA A 208 15.54 11.59 -1.73
C ALA A 208 14.27 11.82 -0.87
N LEU A 209 13.08 11.85 -1.48
CA LEU A 209 11.82 12.02 -0.75
C LEU A 209 11.33 10.68 -0.17
N PRO A 210 10.73 10.69 1.03
CA PRO A 210 9.94 9.56 1.53
C PRO A 210 8.88 9.14 0.52
N LEU A 211 8.66 7.83 0.37
CA LEU A 211 7.82 7.28 -0.70
C LEU A 211 6.39 7.82 -0.70
N GLN A 212 5.76 8.01 0.48
CA GLN A 212 4.45 8.67 0.56
C GLN A 212 4.46 10.05 -0.10
N THR A 213 5.45 10.87 0.25
CA THR A 213 5.57 12.25 -0.23
C THR A 213 5.82 12.28 -1.73
N ALA A 214 6.71 11.40 -2.22
CA ALA A 214 6.95 11.24 -3.64
C ALA A 214 5.68 10.84 -4.41
N ILE A 215 4.94 9.86 -3.92
CA ILE A 215 3.65 9.43 -4.48
C ILE A 215 2.66 10.59 -4.50
N HIS A 216 2.42 11.19 -3.34
CA HIS A 216 1.38 12.18 -3.15
C HIS A 216 1.65 13.43 -3.98
N PHE A 217 2.86 13.97 -3.91
CA PHE A 217 3.22 15.16 -4.68
C PHE A 217 3.12 14.90 -6.19
N THR A 218 3.61 13.74 -6.64
CA THR A 218 3.58 13.38 -8.08
C THR A 218 2.15 13.30 -8.61
N GLU A 219 1.26 12.56 -7.95
CA GLU A 219 -0.13 12.43 -8.42
C GLU A 219 -0.91 13.75 -8.34
N THR A 220 -0.72 14.51 -7.25
CA THR A 220 -1.42 15.79 -7.08
C THR A 220 -0.93 16.84 -8.07
N LEU A 221 0.38 16.91 -8.35
CA LEU A 221 0.94 17.79 -9.36
C LEU A 221 0.36 17.45 -10.74
N GLY A 222 0.38 16.17 -11.12
CA GLY A 222 -0.19 15.73 -12.39
C GLY A 222 -1.69 15.98 -12.51
N ALA A 223 -2.45 15.81 -11.42
CA ALA A 223 -3.87 16.14 -11.39
C ALA A 223 -4.10 17.63 -11.61
N VAL A 224 -3.30 18.50 -10.97
CA VAL A 224 -3.39 19.96 -11.15
C VAL A 224 -2.98 20.41 -12.54
N MET A 225 -1.94 19.81 -13.11
CA MET A 225 -1.53 20.07 -14.49
C MET A 225 -2.65 19.72 -15.48
N ARG A 226 -3.35 18.62 -15.23
CA ARG A 226 -4.34 18.06 -16.15
C ARG A 226 -5.75 18.65 -16.00
N HIS A 227 -6.17 18.95 -14.78
CA HIS A 227 -7.56 19.31 -14.45
C HIS A 227 -7.71 20.75 -13.93
N GLY A 228 -6.62 21.55 -13.90
CA GLY A 228 -6.62 22.93 -13.41
C GLY A 228 -6.19 23.04 -11.93
N SER A 229 -6.21 24.24 -11.36
CA SER A 229 -5.65 24.48 -10.01
C SER A 229 -6.49 23.95 -8.85
N GLU A 230 -7.79 23.70 -9.06
CA GLU A 230 -8.73 23.22 -8.03
C GLU A 230 -9.53 22.00 -8.53
N PRO A 231 -8.87 20.88 -8.86
CA PRO A 231 -9.58 19.66 -9.22
C PRO A 231 -10.23 19.05 -7.98
N ASP A 232 -11.43 18.49 -8.16
CA ASP A 232 -12.06 17.66 -7.14
C ASP A 232 -11.43 16.25 -7.17
N LEU A 233 -10.37 16.09 -6.38
CA LEU A 233 -9.60 14.84 -6.29
C LEU A 233 -10.44 13.63 -5.87
N GLU A 234 -11.55 13.84 -5.16
CA GLU A 234 -12.42 12.75 -4.70
C GLU A 234 -13.29 12.17 -5.83
N THR A 235 -13.52 12.94 -6.89
CA THR A 235 -14.36 12.54 -8.03
C THR A 235 -13.58 11.92 -9.18
N LEU A 236 -12.24 12.02 -9.15
CA LEU A 236 -11.38 11.46 -10.19
C LEU A 236 -11.51 9.94 -10.25
N THR A 237 -11.79 9.43 -11.44
CA THR A 237 -11.86 8.00 -11.75
C THR A 237 -10.48 7.34 -11.69
N SER A 238 -10.45 5.99 -11.66
CA SER A 238 -9.18 5.25 -11.72
C SER A 238 -8.33 5.62 -12.93
N SER A 239 -8.96 5.84 -14.09
CA SER A 239 -8.26 6.20 -15.33
C SER A 239 -7.68 7.61 -15.25
N GLU A 240 -8.44 8.57 -14.72
CA GLU A 240 -7.94 9.94 -14.57
C GLU A 240 -6.77 10.03 -13.60
N TRP A 241 -6.79 9.24 -12.54
CA TRP A 241 -5.66 9.15 -11.63
C TRP A 241 -4.42 8.50 -12.25
N VAL A 242 -4.58 7.47 -13.11
CA VAL A 242 -3.45 6.90 -13.86
C VAL A 242 -2.88 7.92 -14.85
N ASP A 243 -3.72 8.71 -15.49
CA ASP A 243 -3.28 9.81 -16.36
C ASP A 243 -2.59 10.92 -15.56
N ALA A 244 -3.10 11.28 -14.38
CA ALA A 244 -2.46 12.23 -13.47
C ALA A 244 -1.09 11.71 -13.01
N GLY A 245 -1.00 10.43 -12.62
CA GLY A 245 0.28 9.80 -12.29
C GLY A 245 1.27 9.85 -13.46
N ARG A 246 0.81 9.64 -14.69
CA ARG A 246 1.63 9.72 -15.91
C ARG A 246 2.21 11.12 -16.14
N GLU A 247 1.39 12.16 -16.04
CA GLU A 247 1.85 13.55 -16.22
C GLU A 247 2.78 13.96 -15.07
N GLY A 248 2.40 13.63 -13.83
CA GLY A 248 3.19 13.94 -12.65
C GLY A 248 4.58 13.31 -12.71
N ILE A 249 4.66 12.01 -12.99
CA ILE A 249 5.94 11.29 -12.98
C ILE A 249 6.87 11.75 -14.09
N ALA A 250 6.33 12.19 -15.23
CA ALA A 250 7.13 12.75 -16.32
C ALA A 250 7.90 14.01 -15.87
N VAL A 251 7.32 14.80 -14.96
CA VAL A 251 7.97 15.99 -14.39
C VAL A 251 8.86 15.61 -13.21
N THR A 252 8.33 14.88 -12.23
CA THR A 252 9.04 14.65 -10.96
C THR A 252 10.26 13.76 -11.12
N SER A 253 10.22 12.79 -12.04
CA SER A 253 11.39 11.94 -12.34
C SER A 253 12.48 12.66 -13.15
N ALA A 254 12.15 13.74 -13.86
CA ALA A 254 13.13 14.59 -14.55
C ALA A 254 13.95 15.48 -13.59
N GLY A 255 13.56 15.52 -12.31
CA GLY A 255 14.30 16.18 -11.24
C GLY A 255 13.77 17.55 -10.85
N LEU A 256 14.40 18.14 -9.84
CA LEU A 256 13.92 19.37 -9.20
C LEU A 256 13.82 20.57 -10.17
N ALA A 257 14.71 20.67 -11.17
CA ALA A 257 14.67 21.75 -12.15
C ALA A 257 13.34 21.75 -12.94
N ALA A 258 12.93 20.58 -13.46
CA ALA A 258 11.67 20.44 -14.18
C ALA A 258 10.45 20.75 -13.29
N VAL A 259 10.49 20.33 -12.02
CA VAL A 259 9.45 20.66 -11.03
C VAL A 259 9.37 22.18 -10.82
N LYS A 260 10.51 22.85 -10.67
CA LYS A 260 10.58 24.30 -10.49
C LYS A 260 10.01 25.06 -11.70
N GLU A 261 10.26 24.60 -12.91
CA GLU A 261 9.70 25.18 -14.14
C GLU A 261 8.16 25.10 -14.13
N VAL A 262 7.58 23.93 -13.82
CA VAL A 262 6.13 23.76 -13.74
C VAL A 262 5.53 24.61 -12.63
N LEU A 263 6.17 24.67 -11.45
CA LEU A 263 5.70 25.53 -10.36
C LEU A 263 5.77 27.01 -10.73
N HIS A 264 6.81 27.45 -11.45
CA HIS A 264 6.91 28.81 -11.95
C HIS A 264 5.79 29.14 -12.95
N GLU A 265 5.47 28.22 -13.86
CA GLU A 265 4.36 28.39 -14.81
C GLU A 265 3.02 28.54 -14.07
N ILE A 266 2.74 27.68 -13.08
CA ILE A 266 1.53 27.77 -12.26
C ILE A 266 1.48 29.12 -11.53
N ALA A 267 2.60 29.55 -10.93
CA ALA A 267 2.69 30.80 -10.17
C ALA A 267 2.60 32.06 -11.05
N SER A 268 2.87 31.95 -12.35
CA SER A 268 2.82 33.07 -13.30
C SER A 268 1.41 33.34 -13.85
N ARG A 269 0.41 32.52 -13.48
CA ARG A 269 -0.98 32.71 -13.92
C ARG A 269 -1.55 34.02 -13.34
N PRO A 270 -2.42 34.74 -14.09
CA PRO A 270 -3.02 35.98 -13.59
C PRO A 270 -3.79 35.76 -12.29
N MET A 271 -3.47 36.54 -11.26
CA MET A 271 -4.10 36.46 -9.94
C MET A 271 -4.72 37.80 -9.51
N PRO A 272 -5.80 37.77 -8.71
CA PRO A 272 -6.34 38.97 -8.07
C PRO A 272 -5.28 39.70 -7.23
N ARG A 273 -5.36 41.04 -7.18
CA ARG A 273 -4.45 41.85 -6.36
C ARG A 273 -4.68 41.55 -4.87
N GLY A 274 -3.60 41.27 -4.13
CA GLY A 274 -3.66 40.99 -2.69
C GLY A 274 -2.42 40.27 -2.16
N ARG A 275 -2.46 39.89 -0.88
CA ARG A 275 -1.41 39.09 -0.24
C ARG A 275 -1.44 37.66 -0.81
N LYS A 276 -0.35 37.24 -1.46
CA LYS A 276 -0.20 35.88 -1.98
C LYS A 276 -0.05 34.88 -0.83
N SER A 277 -0.84 33.81 -0.86
CA SER A 277 -0.62 32.60 -0.04
C SER A 277 -0.32 31.41 -0.95
N LEU A 278 0.30 30.36 -0.42
CA LEU A 278 0.56 29.14 -1.20
C LEU A 278 -0.73 28.55 -1.81
N THR A 279 -1.81 28.49 -1.03
CA THR A 279 -3.12 28.00 -1.50
C THR A 279 -3.73 28.91 -2.56
N MET A 280 -3.48 30.22 -2.53
CA MET A 280 -3.95 31.13 -3.58
C MET A 280 -3.18 30.94 -4.89
N VAL A 281 -1.89 30.64 -4.81
CA VAL A 281 -1.00 30.48 -5.97
C VAL A 281 -1.12 29.09 -6.61
N PHE A 282 -1.07 28.04 -5.79
CA PHE A 282 -1.00 26.65 -6.26
C PHE A 282 -2.29 25.87 -6.03
N GLY A 283 -3.32 26.50 -5.46
CA GLY A 283 -4.64 25.89 -5.26
C GLY A 283 -4.57 24.58 -4.47
N ARG A 284 -5.18 23.55 -5.05
CA ARG A 284 -5.27 22.20 -4.50
C ARG A 284 -3.91 21.58 -4.21
N LEU A 285 -2.89 21.84 -5.03
CA LEU A 285 -1.55 21.29 -4.79
C LEU A 285 -1.00 21.76 -3.44
N ALA A 286 -1.13 23.06 -3.14
CA ALA A 286 -0.72 23.59 -1.84
C ALA A 286 -1.59 23.09 -0.69
N ALA A 287 -2.90 22.99 -0.90
CA ALA A 287 -3.82 22.50 0.13
C ALA A 287 -3.46 21.07 0.57
N GLU A 288 -3.22 20.17 -0.40
CA GLU A 288 -2.88 18.78 -0.11
C GLU A 288 -1.51 18.64 0.57
N VAL A 289 -0.46 19.36 0.12
CA VAL A 289 0.86 19.22 0.77
C VAL A 289 0.90 19.85 2.17
N LEU A 290 0.17 20.95 2.39
CA LEU A 290 0.11 21.61 3.70
C LEU A 290 -0.63 20.77 4.74
N GLU A 291 -1.62 19.97 4.34
CA GLU A 291 -2.30 19.02 5.24
C GLU A 291 -1.31 18.05 5.93
N PHE A 292 -0.20 17.73 5.25
CA PHE A 292 0.82 16.80 5.70
C PHE A 292 2.14 17.50 6.06
N GLU A 293 2.15 18.79 6.38
CA GLU A 293 3.40 19.55 6.65
C GLU A 293 4.26 18.96 7.79
N ASN A 294 3.63 18.22 8.71
CA ASN A 294 4.30 17.56 9.83
C ASN A 294 4.79 16.13 9.51
N ASP A 295 4.50 15.63 8.30
CA ASP A 295 5.00 14.36 7.81
C ASP A 295 6.35 14.53 7.07
N PRO A 296 7.24 13.52 7.10
CA PRO A 296 8.54 13.55 6.46
C PRO A 296 8.50 13.94 4.98
N GLY A 297 9.40 14.80 4.55
CA GLY A 297 9.55 15.21 3.15
C GLY A 297 8.64 16.34 2.68
N TYR A 298 7.56 16.65 3.41
CA TYR A 298 6.61 17.69 2.97
C TYR A 298 7.15 19.10 3.14
N VAL A 299 7.98 19.34 4.17
CA VAL A 299 8.61 20.64 4.42
C VAL A 299 9.49 21.05 3.24
N GLU A 300 10.22 20.11 2.65
CA GLU A 300 11.08 20.30 1.50
C GLU A 300 10.27 20.71 0.27
N ILE A 301 9.15 20.03 0.00
CA ILE A 301 8.21 20.38 -1.08
C ILE A 301 7.61 21.78 -0.85
N ILE A 302 7.12 22.05 0.36
CA ILE A 302 6.55 23.35 0.72
C ILE A 302 7.59 24.47 0.56
N SER A 303 8.85 24.21 0.92
CA SER A 303 9.95 25.16 0.74
C SER A 303 10.15 25.51 -0.73
N VAL A 304 10.20 24.51 -1.61
CA VAL A 304 10.33 24.73 -3.07
C VAL A 304 9.15 25.55 -3.61
N MET A 305 7.92 25.26 -3.17
CA MET A 305 6.74 26.03 -3.59
C MET A 305 6.80 27.49 -3.10
N ARG A 306 7.31 27.74 -1.89
CA ARG A 306 7.44 29.11 -1.33
C ARG A 306 8.38 30.00 -2.15
N GLU A 307 9.41 29.43 -2.78
CA GLU A 307 10.34 30.16 -3.64
C GLU A 307 9.61 30.92 -4.76
N PHE A 308 8.52 30.36 -5.28
CA PHE A 308 7.76 30.94 -6.41
C PHE A 308 6.50 31.71 -5.99
N ALA A 309 5.92 31.41 -4.82
CA ALA A 309 4.69 32.07 -4.37
C ALA A 309 4.90 33.48 -3.77
N LEU A 310 6.08 33.74 -3.21
CA LEU A 310 6.39 35.00 -2.50
C LEU A 310 7.31 35.93 -3.29
N GLY A 311 7.67 35.54 -4.52
CA GLY A 311 8.36 36.38 -5.51
C GLY A 311 7.42 37.30 -6.30
#